data_AF-A0A453BF39-F1
#
_entry.id   AF-A0A453BF39-F1
#
_cell.length_a   1.000
_cell.length_b   1.000
_cell.length_c   1.000
_cell.angle_alpha   90.00
_cell.angle_beta   90.00
_cell.angle_gamma   90.00
#
_symmetry.space_group_name_H-M   'P 1'
#
loop_
_entity.id
_entity.type
_entity.pdbx_description
1 polymer ?
#
loop_
_entity_poly.entity_id
_entity_poly.type
_entity_poly.pdbx_seq_one_letter_code
_entity_poly.pdbx_strand_id
1 'polypeptide(L)'
;VVRSQNSNKIFPILLLPPLRCVALPIPHSVPPPGMVLIERTPCAGAAPFSPLQRSTPRASREASPPSDPILPYLRSIKKAIDEIRAHPECYHAALEQLKIYVTECIDKYGDDYQYSTDPRLLKIWILYGDAVSDFDKVYAHLEEKRMFLEDALLYESYALFLCAQGRALEADKVYGIGISRKAEPLDHLKKMHINFLKQLESIVEESDEDAQV
;
A
#
# COMPACT_ATOMS: atom_id res chain seq x y z
N VAL A 1 -0.08 -0.80 23.88
CA VAL A 1 -0.63 -1.62 22.77
C VAL A 1 -1.70 -0.80 22.05
N VAL A 2 -1.29 0.00 21.06
CA VAL A 2 -2.22 0.69 20.16
C VAL A 2 -2.06 0.00 18.80
N ARG A 3 -2.65 -1.18 18.66
CA ARG A 3 -2.79 -1.84 17.35
C ARG A 3 -3.85 -1.03 16.58
N SER A 4 -3.37 -0.19 15.67
CA SER A 4 -4.18 0.66 14.80
C SER A 4 -5.02 -0.21 13.86
N GLN A 5 -6.22 -0.58 14.31
CA GLN A 5 -7.22 -1.40 13.61
C GLN A 5 -7.93 -0.65 12.46
N ASN A 6 -7.30 0.33 11.80
CA ASN A 6 -7.98 1.14 10.78
C ASN A 6 -7.18 1.37 9.49
N SER A 7 -6.13 0.58 9.24
CA SER A 7 -5.31 0.67 8.01
C SER A 7 -5.94 -0.03 6.79
N ASN A 8 -7.05 -0.76 6.96
CA ASN A 8 -7.69 -1.52 5.88
C ASN A 8 -8.62 -0.68 4.98
N LYS A 9 -8.85 0.60 5.29
CA LYS A 9 -9.75 1.48 4.52
C LYS A 9 -9.07 2.39 3.51
N ILE A 10 -7.74 2.31 3.39
CA ILE A 10 -6.94 3.06 2.39
C ILE A 10 -6.37 2.09 1.31
N PHE A 11 -6.75 0.81 1.35
CA PHE A 11 -6.06 -0.27 0.65
C PHE A 11 -6.78 -0.90 -0.56
N PRO A 12 -7.24 -0.13 -1.56
CA PRO A 12 -7.33 -0.62 -2.93
C PRO A 12 -6.10 -0.21 -3.77
N ILE A 13 -4.97 0.13 -3.15
CA ILE A 13 -3.77 0.67 -3.82
C ILE A 13 -2.90 -0.41 -4.49
N LEU A 14 -3.05 -1.67 -4.10
CA LEU A 14 -2.48 -2.82 -4.83
C LEU A 14 -3.35 -3.24 -6.05
N LEU A 15 -4.42 -2.50 -6.35
CA LEU A 15 -5.36 -2.80 -7.44
C LEU A 15 -5.40 -1.68 -8.50
N LEU A 16 -4.23 -1.12 -8.85
CA LEU A 16 -4.08 -0.60 -10.21
C LEU A 16 -3.97 -1.85 -11.12
N PRO A 17 -4.82 -2.00 -12.16
CA PRO A 17 -4.54 -2.99 -13.20
C PRO A 17 -3.13 -2.73 -13.75
N PRO A 18 -2.42 -3.80 -14.13
CA PRO A 18 -1.13 -4.15 -13.57
C PRO A 18 0.03 -3.26 -14.03
N LEU A 19 0.91 -2.91 -13.10
CA LEU A 19 2.36 -3.01 -13.38
C LEU A 19 2.91 -4.40 -13.00
N ARG A 20 2.10 -5.30 -12.41
CA ARG A 20 2.60 -6.56 -11.84
C ARG A 20 1.88 -7.88 -12.16
N CYS A 21 0.71 -7.92 -12.79
CA CYS A 21 0.15 -9.18 -13.31
C CYS A 21 -0.73 -8.92 -14.53
N VAL A 22 -0.21 -9.18 -15.72
CA VAL A 22 -1.07 -9.45 -16.88
C VAL A 22 -1.90 -10.71 -16.59
N ALA A 23 -3.22 -10.54 -16.66
CA ALA A 23 -4.28 -11.53 -16.90
C ALA A 23 -4.42 -12.74 -15.95
N LEU A 24 -5.46 -12.70 -15.11
CA LEU A 24 -6.36 -13.84 -14.90
C LEU A 24 -7.83 -13.33 -15.03
N PRO A 25 -8.67 -13.98 -15.84
CA PRO A 25 -9.99 -13.48 -16.20
C PRO A 25 -11.01 -13.69 -15.07
N ILE A 26 -11.74 -12.62 -14.72
CA ILE A 26 -12.92 -12.70 -13.83
C ILE A 26 -14.17 -12.70 -14.73
N PRO A 27 -15.05 -13.71 -14.64
CA PRO A 27 -16.32 -13.67 -15.37
C PRO A 27 -17.28 -12.66 -14.76
N HIS A 28 -17.92 -11.91 -15.67
CA HIS A 28 -18.92 -10.88 -15.44
C HIS A 28 -20.10 -11.35 -14.58
N SER A 29 -20.58 -10.48 -13.69
CA SER A 29 -21.99 -10.47 -13.31
C SER A 29 -22.50 -9.06 -13.05
N VAL A 30 -23.71 -8.84 -13.54
CA VAL A 30 -24.42 -7.59 -13.87
C VAL A 30 -25.02 -6.92 -12.62
N PRO A 31 -25.20 -5.58 -12.58
CA PRO A 31 -25.74 -4.86 -11.42
C PRO A 31 -27.28 -4.77 -11.45
N PRO A 32 -27.91 -4.39 -10.31
CA PRO A 32 -29.23 -3.77 -10.38
C PRO A 32 -29.31 -2.38 -9.70
N PRO A 33 -30.40 -1.62 -9.98
CA PRO A 33 -30.47 -0.16 -9.92
C PRO A 33 -31.28 0.36 -8.72
N GLY A 34 -31.30 1.69 -8.54
CA GLY A 34 -32.45 2.35 -7.91
C GLY A 34 -32.13 3.52 -6.98
N MET A 35 -32.46 4.72 -7.45
CA MET A 35 -32.42 6.01 -6.75
C MET A 35 -33.38 6.08 -5.56
N VAL A 36 -33.06 6.88 -4.53
CA VAL A 36 -34.02 7.85 -3.93
C VAL A 36 -33.27 9.10 -3.45
N LEU A 37 -33.69 10.24 -4.00
CA LEU A 37 -33.41 11.61 -3.60
C LEU A 37 -34.36 12.00 -2.46
N ILE A 38 -33.86 12.51 -1.32
CA ILE A 38 -34.65 13.40 -0.45
C ILE A 38 -33.78 14.56 0.01
N GLU A 39 -34.17 15.74 -0.46
CA GLU A 39 -33.72 17.07 -0.07
C GLU A 39 -34.63 17.57 1.07
N ARG A 40 -34.08 18.31 2.06
CA ARG A 40 -34.72 19.49 2.69
C ARG A 40 -33.87 20.11 3.83
N THR A 41 -33.15 21.19 3.48
CA THR A 41 -33.23 22.59 3.98
C THR A 41 -33.50 22.96 5.48
N PRO A 42 -33.20 24.22 5.94
CA PRO A 42 -32.45 24.55 7.17
C PRO A 42 -33.19 25.45 8.20
N CYS A 43 -32.56 25.76 9.34
CA CYS A 43 -32.75 27.00 10.15
C CYS A 43 -31.46 27.20 11.00
N ALA A 44 -30.66 28.27 10.86
CA ALA A 44 -30.87 29.69 11.19
C ALA A 44 -30.93 29.97 12.72
N GLY A 45 -29.90 30.65 13.24
CA GLY A 45 -29.83 31.19 14.60
C GLY A 45 -28.59 32.08 14.80
N ALA A 46 -28.71 33.36 14.45
CA ALA A 46 -27.86 34.48 14.92
C ALA A 46 -28.15 34.75 16.43
N ALA A 47 -27.39 35.45 17.28
CA ALA A 47 -26.37 36.50 17.22
C ALA A 47 -25.66 36.56 18.64
N PRO A 48 -25.13 37.70 19.15
CA PRO A 48 -23.93 38.47 18.78
C PRO A 48 -22.83 38.57 19.89
N PHE A 49 -21.66 39.09 19.47
CA PHE A 49 -20.56 39.81 20.17
C PHE A 49 -20.73 40.19 21.66
N SER A 50 -19.74 40.07 22.56
CA SER A 50 -18.50 40.89 22.64
C SER A 50 -17.56 40.49 23.82
N PRO A 51 -16.34 41.05 23.94
CA PRO A 51 -15.15 40.41 24.53
C PRO A 51 -14.81 40.87 25.95
N LEU A 52 -14.13 40.01 26.74
CA LEU A 52 -13.34 40.45 27.89
C LEU A 52 -12.06 39.62 28.04
N GLN A 53 -10.94 40.32 27.88
CA GLN A 53 -9.58 39.91 28.17
C GLN A 53 -9.44 39.37 29.60
N ARG A 54 -8.92 38.14 29.74
CA ARG A 54 -8.30 37.68 30.98
C ARG A 54 -6.89 37.20 30.66
N SER A 55 -5.95 38.06 30.98
CA SER A 55 -4.51 37.79 31.01
C SER A 55 -4.22 36.66 32.00
N THR A 56 -3.72 35.54 31.50
CA THR A 56 -3.09 34.48 32.31
C THR A 56 -1.59 34.47 32.06
N PRO A 57 -0.75 34.25 33.10
CA PRO A 57 0.68 34.29 32.98
C PRO A 57 1.23 33.04 32.30
N ARG A 58 2.15 33.26 31.35
CA ARG A 58 3.26 32.38 30.92
C ARG A 58 2.94 30.89 30.93
N ALA A 59 2.19 30.44 29.92
CA ALA A 59 2.23 29.05 29.51
C ALA A 59 3.65 28.73 29.02
N SER A 60 4.29 27.76 29.66
CA SER A 60 5.44 27.06 29.12
C SER A 60 5.14 26.73 27.65
N ARG A 61 6.06 27.09 26.75
CA ARG A 61 5.99 26.76 25.34
C ARG A 61 6.06 25.23 25.23
N GLU A 62 4.91 24.57 25.40
CA GLU A 62 4.70 23.20 24.96
C GLU A 62 4.93 23.23 23.46
N ALA A 63 6.10 22.72 23.05
CA ALA A 63 6.32 22.42 21.65
C ALA A 63 5.16 21.52 21.22
N SER A 64 4.38 21.98 20.25
CA SER A 64 3.39 21.12 19.58
C SER A 64 4.06 19.77 19.31
N PRO A 65 3.40 18.64 19.61
CA PRO A 65 4.00 17.33 19.39
C PRO A 65 4.58 17.30 17.98
N PRO A 66 5.82 16.79 17.79
CA PRO A 66 6.48 16.82 16.50
C PRO A 66 5.53 16.20 15.48
N SER A 67 5.08 17.02 14.52
CA SER A 67 4.18 16.60 13.46
C SER A 67 4.77 15.39 12.76
N ASP A 68 3.96 14.34 12.59
CA ASP A 68 4.34 13.10 11.92
C ASP A 68 5.05 13.38 10.58
N PRO A 69 6.37 13.10 10.48
CA PRO A 69 7.19 13.59 9.37
C PRO A 69 6.97 12.83 8.06
N ILE A 70 6.37 11.64 8.12
CA ILE A 70 5.99 10.82 6.96
C ILE A 70 4.62 11.25 6.40
N LEU A 71 3.76 11.83 7.24
CA LEU A 71 2.38 12.18 6.88
C LEU A 71 2.23 13.09 5.64
N PRO A 72 3.09 14.11 5.40
CA PRO A 72 3.01 14.90 4.18
C PRO A 72 3.16 14.06 2.92
N TYR A 73 4.11 13.13 2.91
CA TYR A 73 4.36 12.22 1.78
C TYR A 73 3.17 11.29 1.55
N LEU A 74 2.60 10.72 2.62
CA LEU A 74 1.40 9.88 2.50
C LEU A 74 0.22 10.62 1.85
N ARG A 75 0.02 11.91 2.17
CA ARG A 75 -1.02 12.73 1.54
C ARG A 75 -0.73 12.97 0.06
N SER A 76 0.50 13.31 -0.29
CA SER A 76 0.91 13.54 -1.69
C SER A 76 0.83 12.28 -2.54
N ILE A 77 1.33 11.15 -2.03
CA ILE A 77 1.23 9.83 -2.66
C ILE A 77 -0.23 9.45 -2.90
N LYS A 78 -1.08 9.59 -1.87
CA LYS A 78 -2.51 9.31 -2.01
C LYS A 78 -3.15 10.19 -3.09
N LYS A 79 -2.87 11.50 -3.07
CA LYS A 79 -3.40 12.45 -4.07
C LYS A 79 -3.00 12.05 -5.49
N ALA A 80 -1.74 11.72 -5.72
CA ALA A 80 -1.26 11.27 -7.03
C ALA A 80 -1.95 9.99 -7.50
N ILE A 81 -2.16 9.02 -6.59
CA ILE A 81 -2.88 7.78 -6.91
C ILE A 81 -4.36 8.06 -7.22
N ASP A 82 -5.00 8.95 -6.46
CA ASP A 82 -6.39 9.35 -6.71
C ASP A 82 -6.51 10.06 -8.07
N GLU A 83 -5.53 10.88 -8.46
CA GLU A 83 -5.45 11.53 -9.78
C GLU A 83 -5.31 10.51 -10.92
N ILE A 84 -4.43 9.51 -10.77
CA ILE A 84 -4.27 8.41 -11.76
C ILE A 84 -5.61 7.70 -12.00
N ARG A 85 -6.40 7.47 -10.94
CA ARG A 85 -7.70 6.78 -11.03
C ARG A 85 -8.79 7.67 -11.63
N ALA A 86 -8.80 8.95 -11.27
CA ALA A 86 -9.82 9.88 -11.70
C ALA A 86 -9.62 10.36 -13.15
N HIS A 87 -8.36 10.46 -13.58
CA HIS A 87 -7.96 11.12 -14.83
C HIS A 87 -6.93 10.30 -15.62
N PRO A 88 -7.36 9.24 -16.34
CA PRO A 88 -6.45 8.44 -17.17
C PRO A 88 -5.69 9.25 -18.24
N GLU A 89 -6.24 10.37 -18.69
CA GLU A 89 -5.60 11.31 -19.61
C GLU A 89 -4.33 11.96 -19.04
N CYS A 90 -4.22 12.05 -17.71
CA CYS A 90 -3.08 12.60 -17.01
C CYS A 90 -2.21 11.50 -16.36
N TYR A 91 -2.41 10.22 -16.74
CA TYR A 91 -1.73 9.07 -16.16
C TYR A 91 -0.21 9.27 -16.04
N HIS A 92 0.45 9.67 -17.13
CA HIS A 92 1.91 9.84 -17.16
C HIS A 92 2.39 10.93 -16.20
N ALA A 93 1.69 12.08 -16.14
CA ALA A 93 2.08 13.19 -15.27
C ALA A 93 1.88 12.84 -13.79
N ALA A 94 0.75 12.23 -13.45
CA ALA A 94 0.46 11.83 -12.08
C ALA A 94 1.36 10.67 -11.61
N LEU A 95 1.71 9.74 -12.51
CA LEU A 95 2.69 8.69 -12.23
C LEU A 95 4.08 9.27 -11.95
N GLU A 96 4.51 10.28 -12.71
CA GLU A 96 5.80 10.94 -12.46
C GLU A 96 5.83 11.64 -11.10
N GLN A 97 4.75 12.33 -10.73
CA GLN A 97 4.61 12.92 -9.39
C GLN A 97 4.65 11.86 -8.28
N LEU A 98 3.96 10.73 -8.48
CA LEU A 98 4.00 9.61 -7.54
C LEU A 98 5.43 9.11 -7.33
N LYS A 99 6.18 8.91 -8.42
CA LYS A 99 7.59 8.49 -8.36
C LYS A 99 8.43 9.47 -7.54
N ILE A 100 8.29 10.77 -7.78
CA ILE A 100 9.02 11.80 -7.04
C ILE A 100 8.72 11.71 -5.55
N TYR A 101 7.43 11.69 -5.15
CA TYR A 101 7.06 11.67 -3.74
C TYR A 101 7.53 10.41 -3.00
N VAL A 102 7.48 9.27 -3.67
CA VAL A 102 7.94 8.00 -3.09
C VAL A 102 9.46 8.01 -2.94
N THR A 103 10.21 8.39 -3.97
CA THR A 103 11.68 8.48 -3.92
C THR A 103 12.16 9.46 -2.85
N GLU A 104 11.61 10.67 -2.79
CA GLU A 104 11.99 11.67 -1.76
C GLU A 104 11.71 11.16 -0.34
N CYS A 105 10.64 10.38 -0.15
CA CYS A 105 10.32 9.80 1.15
C CYS A 105 11.33 8.71 1.55
N ILE A 106 11.72 7.85 0.61
CA ILE A 106 12.71 6.79 0.84
C ILE A 106 14.10 7.40 1.07
N ASP A 107 14.51 8.40 0.30
CA ASP A 107 15.80 9.07 0.48
C ASP A 107 15.92 9.71 1.87
N LYS A 108 14.81 10.22 2.40
CA LYS A 108 14.80 10.95 3.67
C LYS A 108 14.61 10.06 4.90
N TYR A 109 13.78 9.02 4.81
CA TYR A 109 13.38 8.20 5.97
C TYR A 109 13.62 6.70 5.79
N GLY A 110 13.99 6.24 4.59
CA GLY A 110 14.11 4.82 4.26
C GLY A 110 15.15 4.08 5.11
N ASP A 111 16.21 4.77 5.54
CA ASP A 111 17.29 4.23 6.37
C ASP A 111 17.16 4.57 7.87
N ASP A 112 16.14 5.33 8.26
CA ASP A 112 15.95 5.72 9.68
C ASP A 112 15.29 4.57 10.44
N TYR A 113 16.05 3.99 11.37
CA TYR A 113 15.62 2.84 12.17
C TYR A 113 14.36 3.12 13.01
N GLN A 114 14.06 4.39 13.31
CA GLN A 114 12.83 4.77 14.01
C GLN A 114 11.56 4.35 13.27
N TYR A 115 11.63 4.20 11.94
CA TYR A 115 10.51 3.80 11.09
C TYR A 115 10.63 2.38 10.56
N SER A 116 11.62 1.60 11.01
CA SER A 116 11.90 0.21 10.56
C SER A 116 10.79 -0.81 10.82
N THR A 117 9.82 -0.44 11.66
CA THR A 117 8.64 -1.24 11.99
C THR A 117 7.34 -0.49 11.66
N ASP A 118 7.42 0.71 11.06
CA ASP A 118 6.24 1.47 10.68
C ASP A 118 5.64 0.88 9.40
N PRO A 119 4.43 0.29 9.45
CA PRO A 119 3.82 -0.34 8.28
C PRO A 119 3.57 0.67 7.15
N ARG A 120 3.47 1.98 7.46
CA ARG A 120 3.28 3.03 6.46
C ARG A 120 4.53 3.19 5.61
N LEU A 121 5.71 3.12 6.21
CA LEU A 121 6.97 3.21 5.47
C LEU A 121 7.20 1.94 4.63
N LEU A 122 6.86 0.75 5.15
CA LEU A 122 6.93 -0.49 4.36
C LEU A 122 6.08 -0.39 3.07
N LYS A 123 4.88 0.18 3.17
CA LYS A 123 4.00 0.38 2.00
C LYS A 123 4.61 1.34 0.97
N ILE A 124 5.33 2.37 1.44
CA ILE A 124 6.06 3.29 0.55
C ILE A 124 7.25 2.58 -0.08
N TRP A 125 7.98 1.73 0.65
CA TRP A 125 9.04 0.88 0.09
C TRP A 125 8.53 -0.04 -1.02
N ILE A 126 7.35 -0.63 -0.84
CA ILE A 126 6.74 -1.49 -1.85
C ILE A 126 6.37 -0.68 -3.11
N LEU A 127 5.73 0.48 -2.91
CA LEU A 127 5.43 1.42 -4.01
C LEU A 127 6.70 1.91 -4.71
N TYR A 128 7.80 2.08 -3.97
CA TYR A 128 9.09 2.47 -4.53
C TYR A 128 9.62 1.38 -5.46
N GLY A 129 9.59 0.12 -5.03
CA GLY A 129 9.98 -1.02 -5.86
C GLY A 129 9.17 -1.13 -7.16
N ASP A 130 7.88 -0.80 -7.11
CA ASP A 130 7.02 -0.72 -8.30
C ASP A 130 7.38 0.47 -9.20
N ALA A 131 7.65 1.63 -8.60
CA ALA A 131 8.01 2.87 -9.29
C ALA A 131 9.34 2.77 -10.07
N VAL A 132 10.33 2.06 -9.50
CA VAL A 132 11.64 1.83 -10.13
C VAL A 132 11.73 0.52 -10.90
N SER A 133 10.67 -0.31 -10.87
CA SER A 133 10.61 -1.64 -11.49
C SER A 133 11.74 -2.59 -11.06
N ASP A 134 12.30 -2.41 -9.88
CA ASP A 134 13.45 -3.17 -9.39
C ASP A 134 13.30 -3.48 -7.89
N PHE A 135 12.39 -4.41 -7.60
CA PHE A 135 12.12 -4.81 -6.22
C PHE A 135 13.21 -5.74 -5.67
N ASP A 136 14.00 -6.40 -6.52
CA ASP A 136 15.15 -7.19 -6.06
C ASP A 136 16.14 -6.30 -5.28
N LYS A 137 16.45 -5.10 -5.78
CA LYS A 137 17.26 -4.12 -5.05
C LYS A 137 16.61 -3.64 -3.76
N VAL A 138 15.31 -3.40 -3.79
CA VAL A 138 14.55 -2.98 -2.59
C VAL A 138 14.61 -4.06 -1.51
N TYR A 139 14.32 -5.31 -1.87
CA TYR A 139 14.36 -6.43 -0.93
C TYR A 139 15.76 -6.65 -0.36
N ALA A 140 16.81 -6.60 -1.20
CA ALA A 140 18.19 -6.72 -0.76
C ALA A 140 18.59 -5.63 0.24
N HIS A 141 18.18 -4.37 -0.02
CA HIS A 141 18.41 -3.24 0.88
C HIS A 141 17.73 -3.46 2.24
N LEU A 142 16.45 -3.87 2.23
CA LEU A 142 15.71 -4.15 3.47
C LEU A 142 16.28 -5.32 4.26
N GLU A 143 16.78 -6.36 3.59
CA GLU A 143 17.49 -7.47 4.24
C GLU A 143 18.81 -7.05 4.87
N GLU A 144 19.62 -6.25 4.17
CA GLU A 144 20.90 -5.74 4.67
C GLU A 144 20.68 -4.90 5.94
N LYS A 145 19.69 -4.01 5.91
CA LYS A 145 19.34 -3.11 7.02
C LYS A 145 18.53 -3.80 8.12
N ARG A 146 18.09 -5.04 7.92
CA ARG A 146 17.22 -5.79 8.84
C ARG A 146 15.90 -5.06 9.15
N MET A 147 15.32 -4.42 8.15
CA MET A 147 14.06 -3.67 8.29
C MET A 147 12.89 -4.47 7.75
N PHE A 148 11.73 -4.41 8.42
CA PHE A 148 10.47 -5.05 8.01
C PHE A 148 10.52 -6.58 7.78
N LEU A 149 11.56 -7.29 8.23
CA LEU A 149 11.72 -8.74 8.02
C LEU A 149 10.69 -9.59 8.78
N GLU A 150 9.96 -8.98 9.71
CA GLU A 150 8.90 -9.62 10.48
C GLU A 150 7.50 -9.31 9.91
N ASP A 151 7.39 -8.55 8.81
CA ASP A 151 6.10 -8.18 8.22
C ASP A 151 5.79 -9.05 7.00
N ALA A 152 4.65 -9.74 7.02
CA ALA A 152 4.22 -10.64 5.95
C ALA A 152 4.07 -9.90 4.61
N LEU A 153 3.74 -8.60 4.64
CA LEU A 153 3.53 -7.80 3.45
C LEU A 153 4.79 -7.68 2.58
N LEU A 154 5.98 -7.70 3.20
CA LEU A 154 7.25 -7.68 2.47
C LEU A 154 7.40 -8.91 1.57
N TYR A 155 7.15 -10.09 2.16
CA TYR A 155 7.28 -11.37 1.47
C TYR A 155 6.21 -11.57 0.40
N GLU A 156 4.97 -11.20 0.70
CA GLU A 156 3.87 -11.24 -0.26
C GLU A 156 4.17 -10.37 -1.49
N SER A 157 4.59 -9.12 -1.27
CA SER A 157 4.88 -8.18 -2.36
C SER A 157 6.06 -8.63 -3.22
N TYR A 158 7.11 -9.18 -2.60
CA TYR A 158 8.26 -9.68 -3.33
C TYR A 158 7.95 -10.97 -4.11
N ALA A 159 7.19 -11.90 -3.54
CA ALA A 159 6.77 -13.09 -4.25
C ALA A 159 5.89 -12.75 -5.47
N LEU A 160 4.98 -11.78 -5.33
CA LEU A 160 4.18 -11.28 -6.45
C LEU A 160 5.05 -10.68 -7.56
N PHE A 161 6.07 -9.90 -7.20
CA PHE A 161 7.04 -9.39 -8.17
C PHE A 161 7.74 -10.48 -8.96
N LEU A 162 8.26 -11.49 -8.27
CA LEU A 162 8.97 -12.60 -8.87
C LEU A 162 8.04 -13.40 -9.79
N CYS A 163 6.80 -13.62 -9.36
CA CYS A 163 5.77 -14.25 -10.19
C CYS A 163 5.50 -13.44 -11.47
N ALA A 164 5.41 -12.11 -11.38
CA ALA A 164 5.24 -11.23 -12.53
C ALA A 164 6.37 -11.35 -13.56
N GLN A 165 7.58 -11.67 -13.11
CA GLN A 165 8.75 -11.90 -13.95
C GLN A 165 8.87 -13.35 -14.47
N GLY A 166 7.90 -14.22 -14.17
CA GLY A 166 7.97 -15.65 -14.49
C GLY A 166 8.91 -16.46 -13.58
N ARG A 167 9.40 -15.88 -12.49
CA ARG A 167 10.33 -16.51 -11.52
C ARG A 167 9.56 -17.21 -10.39
N ALA A 168 8.59 -18.06 -10.74
CA ALA A 168 7.69 -18.72 -9.78
C ALA A 168 8.42 -19.56 -8.71
N LEU A 169 9.50 -20.25 -9.07
CA LEU A 169 10.31 -21.02 -8.12
C LEU A 169 11.01 -20.15 -7.08
N GLU A 170 11.36 -18.91 -7.42
CA GLU A 170 11.95 -17.97 -6.47
C GLU A 170 10.87 -17.35 -5.58
N ALA A 171 9.69 -17.07 -6.13
CA ALA A 171 8.53 -16.63 -5.36
C ALA A 171 8.16 -17.63 -4.26
N ASP A 172 8.15 -18.94 -4.57
CA ASP A 172 7.93 -20.02 -3.59
C ASP A 172 8.94 -19.98 -2.44
N LYS A 173 10.23 -19.83 -2.76
CA LYS A 173 11.30 -19.69 -1.76
C LYS A 173 11.09 -18.46 -0.87
N VAL A 174 10.68 -17.33 -1.43
CA VAL A 174 10.42 -16.10 -0.68
C VAL A 174 9.29 -16.29 0.32
N TYR A 175 8.18 -16.95 -0.06
CA TYR A 175 7.14 -17.34 0.89
C TYR A 175 7.70 -18.22 2.01
N GLY A 176 8.51 -19.24 1.66
CA GLY A 176 9.16 -20.12 2.62
C GLY A 176 10.06 -19.38 3.62
N ILE A 177 10.81 -18.37 3.17
CA ILE A 177 11.65 -17.51 4.03
C ILE A 177 10.77 -16.73 5.01
N GLY A 178 9.70 -16.08 4.54
CA GLY A 178 8.79 -15.32 5.40
C GLY A 178 8.09 -16.19 6.45
N ILE A 179 7.66 -17.41 6.06
CA ILE A 179 7.07 -18.39 6.98
C ILE A 179 8.08 -18.85 8.02
N SER A 180 9.32 -19.13 7.61
CA SER A 180 10.41 -19.54 8.51
C SER A 180 10.75 -18.45 9.54
N ARG A 181 10.66 -17.18 9.13
CA ARG A 181 10.83 -16.00 9.99
C ARG A 181 9.61 -15.69 10.84
N LYS A 182 8.49 -16.39 10.66
CA LYS A 182 7.21 -16.16 11.36
C LYS A 182 6.68 -14.74 11.14
N ALA A 183 6.81 -14.21 9.92
CA ALA A 183 6.37 -12.87 9.60
C ALA A 183 4.86 -12.69 9.88
N GLU A 184 4.48 -11.61 10.56
CA GLU A 184 3.10 -11.32 10.95
C GLU A 184 2.36 -10.53 9.85
N PRO A 185 1.10 -10.87 9.52
CA PRO A 185 0.30 -11.98 10.08
C PRO A 185 0.65 -13.34 9.43
N LEU A 186 1.13 -14.29 10.22
CA LEU A 186 1.67 -15.56 9.71
C LEU A 186 0.62 -16.43 9.02
N ASP A 187 -0.59 -16.49 9.58
CA ASP A 187 -1.67 -17.29 8.99
C ASP A 187 -2.12 -16.73 7.64
N HIS A 188 -2.08 -15.41 7.49
CA HIS A 188 -2.33 -14.75 6.21
C HIS A 188 -1.25 -15.12 5.19
N LEU A 189 0.03 -15.04 5.58
CA LEU A 189 1.14 -15.38 4.69
C LEU A 189 1.06 -16.84 4.20
N LYS A 190 0.78 -17.79 5.10
CA LYS A 190 0.59 -19.20 4.74
C LYS A 190 -0.59 -19.39 3.79
N LYS A 191 -1.69 -18.68 4.03
CA LYS A 191 -2.87 -18.74 3.15
C LYS A 191 -2.55 -18.23 1.74
N MET A 192 -1.81 -17.13 1.64
CA MET A 192 -1.38 -16.58 0.34
C MET A 192 -0.43 -17.53 -0.38
N HIS A 193 0.52 -18.14 0.34
CA HIS A 193 1.41 -19.15 -0.22
C HIS A 193 0.65 -20.36 -0.79
N ILE A 194 -0.33 -20.90 -0.05
CA ILE A 194 -1.17 -22.00 -0.54
C ILE A 194 -1.96 -21.59 -1.79
N ASN A 195 -2.51 -20.37 -1.81
CA ASN A 195 -3.24 -19.89 -2.99
C ASN A 195 -2.33 -19.76 -4.21
N PHE A 196 -1.14 -19.22 -4.02
CA PHE A 196 -0.11 -19.14 -5.06
C PHE A 196 0.24 -20.52 -5.64
N LEU A 197 0.47 -21.53 -4.80
CA LEU A 197 0.78 -22.88 -5.26
C LEU A 197 -0.36 -23.51 -6.06
N LYS A 198 -1.61 -23.32 -5.64
CA LYS A 198 -2.78 -23.79 -6.39
C LYS A 198 -2.91 -23.14 -7.76
N GLN A 199 -2.60 -21.84 -7.85
CA GLN A 199 -2.61 -21.14 -9.13
C GLN A 199 -1.52 -21.69 -10.06
N LEU A 200 -0.33 -21.97 -9.55
CA LEU A 200 0.73 -22.60 -10.35
C LEU A 200 0.34 -23.99 -10.84
N GLU A 201 -0.30 -24.81 -10.02
CA GLU A 201 -0.79 -26.13 -10.40
C GLU A 201 -1.80 -26.04 -11.55
N SER A 202 -2.78 -25.14 -11.45
CA SER A 202 -3.78 -24.95 -12.51
C SER A 202 -3.18 -24.48 -13.84
N ILE A 203 -2.11 -23.68 -13.81
CA ILE A 203 -1.44 -23.21 -15.03
C ILE A 203 -0.71 -24.37 -15.73
N VAL A 204 -0.15 -25.31 -14.96
CA VAL A 204 0.54 -26.48 -15.52
C VAL A 204 -0.45 -27.43 -16.20
N GLU A 205 -1.61 -27.66 -15.59
CA GLU A 205 -2.66 -28.52 -16.16
C GLU A 205 -3.20 -28.00 -17.50
N GLU A 206 -3.39 -26.68 -17.64
CA GLU A 206 -3.88 -26.07 -18.88
C GLU A 206 -2.89 -26.22 -20.05
N SER A 207 -1.57 -26.18 -19.77
CA SER A 207 -0.55 -26.37 -20.80
C SER A 207 -0.42 -27.81 -21.34
N ASP A 208 -0.94 -28.82 -20.63
CA ASP A 208 -0.89 -30.21 -21.09
C ASP A 208 -2.08 -30.57 -22.02
N GLU A 209 -3.21 -29.85 -21.93
CA GLU A 209 -4.39 -30.08 -22.77
C GLU A 209 -4.24 -29.52 -24.19
N ASP A 210 -3.47 -28.43 -24.37
CA ASP A 210 -3.19 -27.83 -25.68
C ASP A 210 -2.17 -28.64 -26.51
N ALA A 211 -1.44 -29.57 -25.90
CA ALA A 211 -0.49 -30.44 -26.60
C ALA A 211 -1.14 -31.68 -27.24
N GLN A 212 -2.47 -31.87 -27.06
CA GLN A 212 -3.23 -33.00 -27.61
C GLN A 212 -4.22 -32.62 -28.72
N VAL A 213 -4.20 -31.37 -29.20
CA VAL A 213 -5.02 -30.90 -30.35
C VAL A 213 -4.22 -30.84 -31.64
#